data_AF-A0A3C0N8P0-F1
#
_entry.id   AF-A0A3C0N8P0-F1
#
_cell.length_a   1.000
_cell.length_b   1.000
_cell.length_c   1.000
_cell.angle_alpha   90.00
_cell.angle_beta   90.00
_cell.angle_gamma   90.00
#
_symmetry.space_group_name_H-M   'P 1'
#
loop_
_entity.id
_entity.type
_entity.pdbx_description
1 polymer ?
#
loop_
_entity_poly.entity_id
_entity_poly.type
_entity_poly.pdbx_seq_one_letter_code
_entity_poly.pdbx_strand_id
1 'polypeptide(L)'
;MTTPLIVGITGASGLIYAVRALKFLLEADYAIELVASKSAYMVWQAENQIRMPPEPDQQEQFWRQQAGVSTSGKLICHRWGDIGATLASGSFRTLGMVIIPCSMSTVAKIAMGFSSDLLERSADVQLKEGR
;
A
#
# COMPACT_ATOMS: atom_id res chain seq x y z
N MET A 1 11.64 9.60 15.52
CA MET A 1 10.46 8.96 14.90
C MET A 1 10.54 9.21 13.41
N THR A 2 10.77 8.19 12.62
CA THR A 2 10.83 8.30 11.15
C THR A 2 9.43 8.45 10.58
N THR A 3 9.24 9.47 9.74
CA THR A 3 7.97 9.71 9.04
C THR A 3 7.75 8.58 8.02
N PRO A 4 6.62 7.86 8.04
CA PRO A 4 6.43 6.73 7.14
C PRO A 4 6.08 7.15 5.70
N LEU A 5 6.40 6.28 4.75
CA LEU A 5 5.96 6.35 3.36
C LEU A 5 4.72 5.45 3.19
N ILE A 6 3.66 5.97 2.56
CA ILE A 6 2.51 5.13 2.20
C ILE A 6 2.79 4.39 0.90
N VAL A 7 2.55 3.09 0.87
CA VAL A 7 2.60 2.26 -0.34
C VAL A 7 1.21 1.70 -0.62
N GLY A 8 0.56 2.23 -1.65
CA GLY A 8 -0.67 1.70 -2.20
C GLY A 8 -0.39 0.63 -3.26
N ILE A 9 -1.05 -0.52 -3.18
CA ILE A 9 -0.95 -1.59 -4.18
C ILE A 9 -2.34 -1.82 -4.76
N THR A 10 -2.49 -1.71 -6.08
CA THR A 10 -3.79 -1.88 -6.74
C THR A 10 -3.80 -3.08 -7.68
N GLY A 11 -4.99 -3.50 -8.11
CA GLY A 11 -5.17 -4.55 -9.12
C GLY A 11 -4.85 -4.10 -10.54
N ALA A 12 -3.62 -3.66 -10.77
CA ALA A 12 -3.01 -3.57 -12.10
C ALA A 12 -1.95 -4.65 -12.25
N SER A 13 -1.66 -5.06 -13.49
CA SER A 13 -0.61 -6.05 -13.74
C SER A 13 0.76 -5.51 -13.32
N GLY A 14 1.66 -6.42 -12.96
CA GLY A 14 3.03 -6.09 -12.57
C GLY A 14 3.20 -5.90 -11.07
N LEU A 15 2.56 -6.74 -10.24
CA LEU A 15 2.74 -6.69 -8.78
C LEU A 15 4.18 -6.98 -8.35
N ILE A 16 5.01 -7.54 -9.23
CA ILE A 16 6.45 -7.64 -9.05
C ILE A 16 7.11 -6.27 -8.78
N TYR A 17 6.59 -5.18 -9.34
CA TYR A 17 7.13 -3.84 -9.07
C TYR A 17 6.87 -3.41 -7.62
N ALA A 18 5.71 -3.78 -7.06
CA ALA A 18 5.42 -3.56 -5.64
C ALA A 18 6.39 -4.34 -4.75
N VAL A 19 6.63 -5.61 -5.08
CA VAL A 19 7.61 -6.47 -4.36
C VAL A 19 9.01 -5.85 -4.40
N ARG A 20 9.46 -5.37 -5.56
CA ARG A 20 10.78 -4.74 -5.71
C ARG A 20 10.88 -3.41 -4.98
N ALA A 21 9.84 -2.58 -5.04
CA ALA A 21 9.78 -1.34 -4.28
C ALA A 21 9.88 -1.61 -2.77
N LEU A 22 9.09 -2.56 -2.26
CA LEU A 22 9.13 -2.95 -0.85
C LEU A 22 10.50 -3.49 -0.44
N LYS A 23 11.13 -4.32 -1.27
CA LYS A 23 12.48 -4.82 -1.02
C LYS A 23 13.45 -3.67 -0.75
N PHE A 24 13.59 -2.75 -1.69
CA PHE A 24 14.59 -1.68 -1.59
C PHE A 24 14.25 -0.64 -0.51
N LEU A 25 12.96 -0.35 -0.30
CA LEU A 25 12.53 0.54 0.79
C LEU A 25 12.83 -0.06 2.17
N LEU A 26 12.56 -1.36 2.35
CA LEU A 26 12.83 -2.06 3.61
C LEU A 26 14.34 -2.22 3.86
N GLU A 27 15.13 -2.59 2.83
CA GLU A 27 16.59 -2.64 2.92
C GLU A 27 17.21 -1.27 3.28
N ALA A 28 16.59 -0.18 2.82
CA ALA A 28 16.96 1.19 3.16
C ALA A 28 16.39 1.69 4.51
N ASP A 29 15.83 0.78 5.32
CA ASP A 29 15.31 1.03 6.67
C ASP A 29 14.16 2.06 6.75
N TYR A 30 13.35 2.18 5.69
CA TYR A 30 12.15 3.01 5.72
C TYR A 30 11.05 2.43 6.61
N ALA A 31 10.24 3.32 7.18
CA ALA A 31 8.94 2.97 7.73
C ALA A 31 7.87 3.04 6.63
N ILE A 32 7.13 1.95 6.45
CA ILE A 32 6.15 1.77 5.37
C ILE A 32 4.79 1.47 5.95
N GLU A 33 3.79 2.18 5.47
CA GLU A 33 2.37 1.91 5.73
C GLU A 33 1.73 1.43 4.42
N LEU A 34 1.35 0.17 4.34
CA LEU A 34 0.91 -0.50 3.12
C LEU A 34 -0.59 -0.70 3.11
N VAL A 35 -1.23 -0.39 1.99
CA VAL A 35 -2.63 -0.74 1.74
C VAL A 35 -2.76 -1.40 0.36
N ALA A 36 -3.27 -2.63 0.33
CA ALA A 36 -3.55 -3.36 -0.91
C ALA A 36 -5.05 -3.34 -1.19
N SER A 37 -5.46 -2.84 -2.36
CA SER A 37 -6.87 -2.79 -2.77
C SER A 37 -7.46 -4.19 -2.91
N LYS A 38 -8.80 -4.31 -2.82
CA LYS A 38 -9.49 -5.59 -3.05
C LYS A 38 -9.11 -6.24 -4.39
N SER A 39 -8.89 -5.45 -5.45
CA SER A 39 -8.50 -5.98 -6.76
C SER A 39 -7.05 -6.48 -6.82
N ALA A 40 -6.16 -5.99 -5.96
CA ALA A 40 -4.78 -6.46 -5.89
C ALA A 40 -4.69 -7.95 -5.54
N TYR A 41 -5.59 -8.46 -4.68
CA TYR A 41 -5.65 -9.88 -4.32
C TYR A 41 -5.93 -10.78 -5.53
N MET A 42 -6.87 -10.36 -6.39
CA MET A 42 -7.26 -11.11 -7.58
C MET A 42 -6.13 -11.15 -8.60
N VAL A 43 -5.49 -10.00 -8.84
CA VAL A 43 -4.35 -9.92 -9.77
C VAL A 43 -3.16 -10.70 -9.23
N TRP A 44 -2.87 -10.60 -7.93
CA TRP A 44 -1.79 -11.36 -7.31
C TRP A 44 -1.98 -12.87 -7.50
N GLN A 45 -3.19 -13.36 -7.23
CA GLN A 45 -3.51 -14.79 -7.38
C GLN A 45 -3.38 -15.22 -8.85
N ALA A 46 -3.81 -14.40 -9.80
CA ALA A 46 -3.67 -14.70 -11.22
C ALA A 46 -2.20 -14.75 -11.66
N GLU A 47 -1.37 -13.79 -11.23
CA GLU A 47 0.04 -13.68 -11.64
C GLU A 47 0.94 -14.70 -10.94
N ASN A 48 0.67 -15.03 -9.67
CA ASN A 48 1.60 -15.80 -8.82
C ASN A 48 1.05 -17.14 -8.34
N GLN A 49 -0.22 -17.46 -8.61
CA GLN A 49 -0.87 -18.71 -8.20
C GLN A 49 -0.88 -18.94 -6.67
N ILE A 50 -0.66 -17.89 -5.88
CA ILE A 50 -0.65 -17.89 -4.41
C ILE A 50 -1.71 -16.90 -3.94
N ARG A 51 -2.36 -17.17 -2.80
CA ARG A 51 -3.30 -16.22 -2.19
C ARG A 51 -2.57 -15.26 -1.27
N MET A 52 -2.83 -13.97 -1.44
CA MET A 52 -2.43 -12.95 -0.48
C MET A 52 -3.37 -13.02 0.75
N PRO A 53 -2.85 -13.06 1.98
CA PRO A 53 -3.69 -13.10 3.16
C PRO A 53 -4.40 -11.74 3.34
N PRO A 54 -5.66 -11.71 3.84
CA PRO A 54 -6.39 -10.46 4.05
C PRO A 54 -6.07 -9.80 5.40
N GLU A 55 -5.47 -10.55 6.32
CA GLU A 55 -5.19 -10.09 7.68
C GLU A 55 -3.88 -9.29 7.75
N PRO A 56 -3.88 -8.07 8.33
CA PRO A 56 -2.70 -7.20 8.39
C PRO A 56 -1.41 -7.87 8.86
N ASP A 57 -1.44 -8.59 9.97
CA ASP A 57 -0.23 -9.23 10.54
C ASP A 57 0.32 -10.33 9.62
N GLN A 58 -0.57 -11.04 8.94
CA GLN A 58 -0.20 -12.06 7.96
C GLN A 58 0.28 -11.42 6.65
N GLN A 59 -0.27 -10.25 6.29
CA GLN A 59 0.19 -9.48 5.13
C GLN A 59 1.59 -8.97 5.30
N GLU A 60 1.94 -8.48 6.49
CA GLU A 60 3.30 -8.02 6.76
C GLU A 60 4.29 -9.15 6.49
N GLN A 61 4.06 -10.32 7.08
CA GLN A 61 4.90 -11.50 6.91
C GLN A 61 4.96 -11.94 5.44
N PHE A 62 3.80 -11.96 4.77
CA PHE A 62 3.70 -12.29 3.36
C PHE A 62 4.54 -11.36 2.49
N TRP A 63 4.41 -10.04 2.63
CA TRP A 63 5.15 -9.07 1.83
C TRP A 63 6.64 -9.09 2.12
N ARG A 64 7.05 -9.25 3.39
CA ARG A 64 8.45 -9.45 3.77
C ARG A 64 9.05 -10.69 3.12
N GLN A 65 8.29 -11.79 3.09
CA GLN A 65 8.70 -13.02 2.41
C GLN A 65 8.87 -12.80 0.91
N GLN A 66 7.91 -12.16 0.23
CA GLN A 66 8.01 -11.87 -1.20
C GLN A 66 9.19 -10.94 -1.53
N ALA A 67 9.43 -9.93 -0.68
CA ALA A 67 10.53 -8.98 -0.84
C ALA A 67 11.91 -9.60 -0.52
N GLY A 68 11.95 -10.68 0.27
CA GLY A 68 13.19 -11.28 0.77
C GLY A 68 13.85 -10.47 1.89
N VAL A 69 13.07 -9.69 2.65
CA VAL A 69 13.57 -8.79 3.71
C VAL A 69 12.81 -9.04 5.01
N SER A 70 13.42 -9.80 5.93
CA SER A 70 12.75 -10.23 7.15
C SER A 70 12.78 -9.21 8.29
N THR A 71 13.86 -8.44 8.43
CA THR A 71 14.11 -7.64 9.65
C THR A 71 14.32 -6.15 9.42
N SER A 72 14.86 -5.73 8.27
CA SER A 72 15.11 -4.30 7.99
C SER A 72 13.81 -3.54 7.74
N GLY A 73 13.79 -2.26 8.15
CA GLY A 73 12.66 -1.37 7.99
C GLY A 73 11.41 -1.78 8.79
N LYS A 74 10.42 -0.88 8.81
CA LYS A 74 9.12 -1.15 9.42
C LYS A 74 8.09 -1.31 8.32
N LEU A 75 7.24 -2.33 8.42
CA LEU A 75 6.11 -2.54 7.52
C LEU A 75 4.86 -2.71 8.37
N ILE A 76 3.85 -1.87 8.17
CA ILE A 76 2.52 -2.04 8.74
C ILE A 76 1.54 -2.16 7.58
N CYS A 77 0.69 -3.19 7.58
CA CYS A 77 -0.34 -3.37 6.58
C CYS A 77 -1.71 -2.91 7.11
N HIS A 78 -2.55 -2.38 6.23
CA HIS A 78 -3.91 -1.95 6.55
C HIS A 78 -4.91 -2.64 5.64
N ARG A 79 -6.09 -2.97 6.19
CA ARG A 79 -7.19 -3.50 5.39
C ARG A 79 -7.74 -2.36 4.52
N TRP A 80 -8.01 -2.64 3.24
CA TRP A 80 -8.56 -1.64 2.32
C TRP A 80 -9.90 -1.06 2.79
N GLY A 81 -10.68 -1.81 3.57
CA GLY A 81 -11.96 -1.35 4.13
C GLY A 81 -11.84 -0.60 5.46
N ASP A 82 -10.65 -0.47 6.03
CA ASP A 82 -10.46 0.18 7.34
C ASP A 82 -10.30 1.70 7.20
N ILE A 83 -11.42 2.39 6.95
CA ILE A 83 -11.45 3.87 6.86
C ILE A 83 -11.11 4.54 8.21
N GLY A 84 -11.11 3.79 9.32
CA GLY A 84 -10.70 4.29 10.64
C GLY A 84 -9.19 4.32 10.85
N ALA A 85 -8.41 3.74 9.94
CA ALA A 85 -6.95 3.71 10.02
C ALA A 85 -6.34 5.12 10.03
N THR A 86 -5.18 5.25 10.65
CA THR A 86 -4.44 6.53 10.75
C THR A 86 -4.17 7.17 9.40
N LEU A 87 -4.01 6.36 8.35
CA LEU A 87 -3.80 6.78 6.97
C LEU A 87 -4.97 7.58 6.36
N ALA A 88 -6.17 7.51 6.95
CA ALA A 88 -7.33 8.28 6.51
C ALA A 88 -7.36 9.72 7.08
N SER A 89 -6.40 10.08 7.93
CA SER A 89 -6.31 11.38 8.59
C SER A 89 -5.13 12.21 8.11
N GLY A 90 -5.38 13.49 7.81
CA GLY A 90 -4.32 14.46 7.51
C GLY A 90 -3.41 14.77 8.70
N SER A 91 -3.85 14.52 9.94
CA SER A 91 -2.99 14.72 11.12
C SER A 91 -1.85 13.71 11.22
N PHE A 92 -2.00 12.54 10.58
CA PHE A 92 -0.95 11.55 10.49
C PHE A 92 0.09 11.99 9.45
N ARG A 93 1.31 12.31 9.90
CA ARG A 93 2.37 12.83 9.04
C ARG A 93 3.06 11.70 8.29
N THR A 94 3.21 11.88 6.98
CA THR A 94 3.77 10.92 6.04
C THR A 94 4.78 11.63 5.13
N LEU A 95 5.74 10.89 4.58
CA LEU A 95 6.67 11.41 3.56
C LEU A 95 5.97 11.67 2.22
N GLY A 96 4.82 11.03 2.02
CA GLY A 96 4.05 11.03 0.79
C GLY A 96 3.44 9.65 0.57
N MET A 97 2.96 9.43 -0.65
CA MET A 97 2.37 8.16 -1.05
C MET A 97 2.84 7.77 -2.45
N VAL A 98 3.18 6.50 -2.62
CA VAL A 98 3.38 5.87 -3.93
C VAL A 98 2.32 4.80 -4.14
N ILE A 99 1.73 4.76 -5.33
CA ILE A 99 0.81 3.68 -5.73
C ILE A 99 1.47 2.85 -6.82
N ILE A 100 1.81 1.60 -6.52
CA ILE A 100 2.57 0.74 -7.43
C ILE A 100 2.16 -0.75 -7.30
N PRO A 101 1.68 -1.38 -8.38
CA PRO A 101 1.18 -0.76 -9.61
C PRO A 101 -0.13 0.01 -9.34
N CYS A 102 -0.46 0.96 -10.22
CA CYS A 102 -1.67 1.77 -10.14
C CYS A 102 -2.61 1.46 -11.33
N SER A 103 -3.83 0.99 -11.03
CA SER A 103 -4.85 0.73 -12.04
C SER A 103 -5.49 2.02 -12.55
N MET A 104 -5.90 2.04 -13.81
CA MET A 104 -6.61 3.20 -14.37
C MET A 104 -7.92 3.51 -13.64
N SER A 105 -8.57 2.49 -13.06
CA SER A 105 -9.73 2.69 -12.19
C SER A 105 -9.36 3.49 -10.94
N THR A 106 -8.25 3.15 -10.27
CA THR A 106 -7.75 3.91 -9.11
C THR A 106 -7.37 5.33 -9.50
N VAL A 107 -6.68 5.53 -10.62
CA VAL A 107 -6.34 6.88 -11.13
C VAL A 107 -7.61 7.72 -11.32
N ALA A 108 -8.62 7.19 -12.00
CA ALA A 108 -9.87 7.88 -12.24
C ALA A 108 -10.60 8.21 -10.92
N LYS A 109 -10.61 7.28 -9.97
CA LYS A 109 -11.27 7.49 -8.68
C LYS A 109 -10.59 8.57 -7.83
N ILE A 110 -9.27 8.62 -7.81
CA ILE A 110 -8.50 9.68 -7.13
C ILE A 110 -8.75 11.03 -7.81
N ALA A 111 -8.66 11.08 -9.15
CA ALA A 111 -8.90 12.31 -9.90
C ALA A 111 -10.31 12.90 -9.66
N MET A 112 -11.30 12.04 -9.42
CA MET A 112 -12.68 12.42 -9.15
C MET A 112 -12.99 12.56 -7.64
N GLY A 113 -12.04 12.26 -6.75
CA GLY A 113 -12.24 12.33 -5.29
C GLY A 113 -13.31 11.37 -4.76
N PHE A 114 -13.41 10.15 -5.31
CA PHE A 114 -14.42 9.17 -4.87
C PHE A 114 -14.21 8.74 -3.41
N SER A 115 -12.96 8.60 -2.97
CA SER A 115 -12.58 8.19 -1.61
C SER A 115 -13.35 6.96 -1.08
N SER A 116 -13.55 5.94 -1.91
CA SER A 116 -14.45 4.81 -1.63
C SER A 116 -13.83 3.71 -0.76
N ASP A 117 -12.51 3.68 -0.63
CA ASP A 117 -11.76 2.78 0.24
C ASP A 117 -10.56 3.50 0.90
N LEU A 118 -9.82 2.80 1.77
CA LEU A 118 -8.71 3.39 2.50
C LEU A 118 -7.60 3.87 1.55
N LEU A 119 -7.31 3.13 0.48
CA LEU A 119 -6.25 3.49 -0.47
C LEU A 119 -6.59 4.81 -1.16
N GLU A 120 -7.81 4.93 -1.67
CA GLU A 120 -8.32 6.15 -2.29
C GLU A 120 -8.35 7.30 -1.29
N ARG A 121 -8.85 7.06 -0.07
CA ARG A 121 -8.90 8.07 0.99
C ARG A 121 -7.51 8.58 1.37
N SER A 122 -6.52 7.69 1.47
CA SER A 122 -5.14 8.06 1.80
C SER A 122 -4.49 8.90 0.71
N ALA A 123 -4.81 8.64 -0.56
CA ALA A 123 -4.36 9.46 -1.68
C ALA A 123 -4.99 10.86 -1.63
N ASP A 124 -6.30 10.97 -1.39
CA ASP A 124 -6.98 12.26 -1.22
C ASP A 124 -6.40 13.06 -0.05
N VAL A 125 -6.02 12.37 1.04
CA VAL A 125 -5.32 13.01 2.16
C VAL A 125 -3.95 13.55 1.74
N GLN A 126 -3.18 12.86 0.91
CA GLN A 126 -1.91 13.42 0.44
C GLN A 126 -2.13 14.66 -0.43
N LEU A 127 -3.07 14.59 -1.36
CA LEU A 127 -3.39 15.69 -2.27
C LEU A 127 -3.86 16.94 -1.50
N LYS A 128 -4.79 16.80 -0.54
CA LYS A 128 -5.32 17.95 0.22
C LYS A 128 -4.29 18.55 1.17
N GLU A 129 -3.31 17.76 1.63
CA GLU A 129 -2.27 18.19 2.57
C GLU A 129 -0.99 18.68 1.86
N GLY A 130 -0.95 18.64 0.52
CA GLY A 130 0.19 19.09 -0.28
C GLY A 130 1.45 18.23 -0.09
N ARG A 131 1.29 16.90 -0.08
CA ARG A 131 2.37 15.92 0.11
C ARG A 131 2.63 15.08 -1.12
#